data_AF-A0A850PQ54-F1
#
_entry.id   AF-A0A850PQ54-F1
#
_cell.length_a   1.000
_cell.length_b   1.000
_cell.length_c   1.000
_cell.angle_alpha   90.00
_cell.angle_beta   90.00
_cell.angle_gamma   90.00
#
_symmetry.space_group_name_H-M   'P 1'
#
loop_
_entity.id
_entity.type
_entity.pdbx_description
1 polymer ?
#
loop_
_entity_poly.entity_id
_entity_poly.type
_entity_poly.pdbx_seq_one_letter_code
_entity_poly.pdbx_strand_id
1 'polypeptide(L)'
;MRYRVELEELLDFVARLQSFDERAEALARHIDAQIADLHTTWSGEGSAAHRARHDEWMAGATQMREALTQLRAAAHNAHLNYRDAGQLNVAMLT
;
A
#
# COMPACT_ATOMS: atom_id res chain seq x y z
N MET A 1 -14.13 12.25 -21.90
CA MET A 1 -14.33 11.28 -20.79
C MET A 1 -12.99 10.69 -20.33
N ARG A 2 -12.01 11.51 -19.94
CA ARG A 2 -10.66 11.05 -19.59
C ARG A 2 -10.51 10.77 -18.08
N TYR A 3 -11.18 11.57 -17.25
CA TYR A 3 -11.15 11.48 -15.78
C TYR A 3 -11.56 10.13 -15.19
N ARG A 4 -12.55 9.42 -15.75
CA ARG A 4 -12.97 8.11 -15.22
C ARG A 4 -11.89 7.04 -15.40
N VAL A 5 -11.25 7.02 -16.57
CA VAL A 5 -10.18 6.07 -16.90
C VAL A 5 -8.95 6.32 -16.01
N GLU A 6 -8.56 7.59 -15.83
CA GLU A 6 -7.45 7.96 -14.94
C GLU A 6 -7.70 7.56 -13.47
N LEU A 7 -8.97 7.59 -13.01
CA LEU A 7 -9.34 7.13 -11.66
C LEU A 7 -9.33 5.59 -11.52
N GLU A 8 -9.78 4.86 -12.55
CA GLU A 8 -9.72 3.39 -12.56
C GLU A 8 -8.26 2.91 -12.54
N GLU A 9 -7.38 3.52 -13.37
CA GLU A 9 -5.94 3.23 -13.38
C GLU A 9 -5.26 3.52 -12.03
N LEU A 10 -5.67 4.60 -11.35
CA LEU A 10 -5.17 4.94 -10.02
C LEU A 10 -5.54 3.87 -8.98
N LEU A 11 -6.78 3.39 -9.00
CA LEU A 11 -7.23 2.32 -8.09
C LEU A 11 -6.49 1.01 -8.35
N ASP A 12 -6.27 0.66 -9.62
CA ASP A 12 -5.49 -0.53 -9.99
C ASP A 12 -4.02 -0.42 -9.58
N PHE A 13 -3.44 0.78 -9.66
CA PHE A 13 -2.08 1.03 -9.17
C PHE A 13 -1.99 0.87 -7.65
N VAL A 14 -2.97 1.40 -6.91
CA VAL A 14 -3.05 1.24 -5.45
C VAL A 14 -3.12 -0.24 -5.05
N ALA A 15 -3.98 -1.02 -5.71
CA ALA A 15 -4.14 -2.45 -5.42
C ALA A 15 -2.84 -3.25 -5.65
N ARG A 16 -2.11 -2.90 -6.72
CA ARG A 16 -0.80 -3.51 -7.03
C ARG A 16 0.24 -3.19 -5.96
N LEU A 17 0.28 -1.95 -5.47
CA LEU A 17 1.24 -1.56 -4.44
C LEU A 17 0.94 -2.21 -3.09
N GLN A 18 -0.34 -2.38 -2.73
CA GLN A 18 -0.75 -3.14 -1.54
C GLN A 18 -0.28 -4.60 -1.62
N SER A 19 -0.52 -5.26 -2.76
CA SER A 19 -0.10 -6.65 -2.98
C SER A 19 1.43 -6.83 -2.90
N PHE A 20 2.19 -5.83 -3.35
CA PHE A 20 3.65 -5.82 -3.23
C PHE A 20 4.09 -5.72 -1.77
N ASP A 21 3.49 -4.80 -1.00
CA ASP A 21 3.81 -4.58 0.41
C ASP A 21 3.55 -5.84 1.26
N GLU A 22 2.41 -6.51 1.07
CA GLU A 22 2.07 -7.75 1.78
C GLU A 22 3.09 -8.87 1.53
N ARG A 23 3.58 -9.00 0.28
CA ARG A 23 4.60 -10.01 -0.09
C ARG A 23 5.95 -9.69 0.53
N ALA A 24 6.34 -8.41 0.50
CA ALA A 24 7.54 -7.89 1.13
C ALA A 24 7.54 -8.22 2.64
N GLU A 25 6.45 -7.93 3.34
CA GLU A 25 6.29 -8.17 4.76
C GLU A 25 6.30 -9.67 5.10
N ALA A 26 5.66 -10.50 4.27
CA ALA A 26 5.68 -11.96 4.44
C ALA A 26 7.11 -12.52 4.33
N LEU A 27 7.90 -12.03 3.37
CA LEU A 27 9.29 -12.45 3.19
C LEU A 27 10.15 -12.01 4.38
N ALA A 28 10.00 -10.76 4.85
CA ALA A 28 10.72 -10.24 6.00
C ALA A 28 10.46 -11.09 7.27
N ARG A 29 9.19 -11.36 7.58
CA ARG A 29 8.81 -12.25 8.69
C ARG A 29 9.36 -13.66 8.56
N HIS A 30 9.41 -14.20 7.33
CA HIS A 30 9.97 -15.52 7.09
C HIS A 30 11.46 -15.56 7.41
N ILE A 31 12.22 -14.56 6.94
CA ILE A 31 13.65 -14.42 7.24
C ILE A 31 13.87 -14.30 8.74
N ASP A 32 13.08 -13.47 9.44
CA ASP A 32 13.17 -13.31 10.89
C ASP A 32 12.93 -14.61 11.65
N ALA A 33 11.92 -15.38 11.23
CA ALA A 33 11.63 -16.69 11.82
C ALA A 33 12.79 -17.68 11.59
N GLN A 34 13.39 -17.70 10.40
CA GLN A 34 14.55 -18.55 10.12
C GLN A 34 15.78 -18.15 10.92
N ILE A 35 16.02 -16.84 11.10
CA ILE A 35 17.12 -16.33 11.93
C ILE A 35 16.91 -16.71 13.40
N ALA A 36 15.67 -16.57 13.91
CA ALA A 36 15.33 -16.99 15.26
C ALA A 36 15.46 -18.51 15.45
N ASP A 37 15.13 -19.32 14.46
CA ASP A 37 15.29 -20.78 14.55
C ASP A 37 16.77 -21.21 14.59
N LEU A 38 17.66 -20.49 13.90
CA LEU A 38 19.10 -20.79 13.79
C LEU A 38 19.94 -20.45 15.06
N HIS A 39 19.31 -20.38 16.23
CA HIS A 39 19.77 -19.73 17.47
C HIS A 39 21.06 -20.28 18.17
N THR A 40 22.02 -20.86 17.45
CA THR A 40 23.33 -21.31 17.98
C THR A 40 24.55 -20.55 17.49
N THR A 41 24.47 -19.79 16.39
CA THR A 41 25.67 -19.15 15.79
C THR A 41 25.55 -17.64 15.57
N TRP A 42 24.32 -17.09 15.62
CA TRP A 42 24.06 -15.68 15.31
C TRP A 42 23.69 -14.88 16.57
N SER A 43 24.68 -14.63 17.43
CA SER A 43 24.59 -13.64 18.51
C SER A 43 25.61 -12.52 18.26
N GLY A 44 25.19 -11.25 18.28
CA GLY A 44 26.10 -10.10 18.10
C GLY A 44 25.51 -8.93 17.28
N GLU A 45 26.37 -7.99 16.90
CA GLU A 45 26.04 -6.76 16.13
C GLU A 45 25.19 -7.02 14.87
N GLY A 46 25.41 -8.14 14.18
CA GLY A 46 24.65 -8.50 12.97
C GLY A 46 23.16 -8.74 13.22
N SER A 47 22.78 -9.29 14.38
CA SER A 47 21.36 -9.47 14.75
C SER A 47 20.69 -8.13 15.04
N ALA A 48 21.38 -7.26 15.77
CA ALA A 48 20.87 -5.92 16.10
C ALA A 48 20.72 -5.04 14.84
N ALA A 49 21.69 -5.08 13.93
CA ALA A 49 21.64 -4.34 12.67
C ALA A 49 20.51 -4.83 11.76
N HIS A 50 20.29 -6.15 11.67
CA HIS A 50 19.17 -6.72 10.91
C HIS A 50 17.83 -6.27 11.50
N ARG A 51 17.65 -6.38 12.82
CA ARG A 51 16.42 -5.95 13.49
C ARG A 51 16.14 -4.47 13.30
N ALA A 52 17.15 -3.61 13.40
CA ALA A 52 16.98 -2.18 13.14
C ALA A 52 16.52 -1.91 11.70
N ARG A 53 17.07 -2.61 10.71
CA ARG A 53 16.66 -2.49 9.30
C ARG A 53 15.26 -3.04 9.06
N HIS A 54 14.90 -4.13 9.76
CA HIS A 54 13.55 -4.66 9.74
C HIS A 54 12.56 -3.63 10.32
N ASP A 55 12.85 -3.03 11.46
CA ASP A 55 12.00 -2.02 12.08
C ASP A 55 11.84 -0.77 11.20
N GLU A 56 12.93 -0.30 10.57
CA GLU A 56 12.90 0.79 9.57
C GLU A 56 12.01 0.45 8.37
N TRP A 57 12.14 -0.77 7.83
CA TRP A 57 11.30 -1.23 6.72
C TRP A 57 9.84 -1.31 7.15
N MET A 58 9.53 -1.92 8.30
CA MET A 58 8.16 -2.04 8.80
C MET A 58 7.50 -0.68 9.03
N ALA A 59 8.26 0.31 9.49
CA ALA A 59 7.78 1.69 9.60
C ALA A 59 7.46 2.28 8.22
N GLY A 60 8.36 2.14 7.24
CA GLY A 60 8.15 2.61 5.87
C GLY A 60 6.96 1.92 5.17
N ALA A 61 6.82 0.61 5.34
CA ALA A 61 5.70 -0.18 4.84
C ALA A 61 4.36 0.32 5.42
N THR A 62 4.35 0.60 6.73
CA THR A 62 3.18 1.17 7.40
C THR A 62 2.80 2.53 6.81
N GLN A 63 3.78 3.43 6.64
CA GLN A 63 3.56 4.73 6.01
C GLN A 63 3.03 4.61 4.57
N MET A 64 3.56 3.66 3.78
CA MET A 64 3.06 3.38 2.43
C MET A 64 1.60 2.92 2.45
N ARG A 65 1.22 1.99 3.35
CA ARG A 65 -0.18 1.52 3.47
C ARG A 65 -1.14 2.63 3.86
N GLU A 66 -0.73 3.51 4.77
CA GLU A 66 -1.53 4.67 5.16
C GLU A 66 -1.73 5.64 3.99
N ALA A 67 -0.65 5.98 3.28
CA ALA A 67 -0.71 6.85 2.11
C ALA A 67 -1.60 6.26 1.00
N LEU A 68 -1.50 4.95 0.74
CA LEU A 68 -2.34 4.25 -0.23
C LEU A 68 -3.81 4.25 0.17
N THR A 69 -4.11 4.10 1.47
CA THR A 69 -5.47 4.18 1.99
C THR A 69 -6.07 5.57 1.76
N GLN A 70 -5.29 6.62 2.03
CA GLN A 70 -5.71 8.00 1.78
C GLN A 70 -5.92 8.27 0.28
N LEU A 71 -5.01 7.80 -0.58
CA LEU A 71 -5.11 7.93 -2.03
C LEU A 71 -6.36 7.24 -2.58
N ARG A 72 -6.66 6.03 -2.09
CA ARG A 72 -7.89 5.30 -2.45
C ARG A 72 -9.15 6.05 -2.04
N ALA A 73 -9.19 6.59 -0.82
CA ALA A 73 -10.33 7.36 -0.34
C ALA A 73 -10.55 8.63 -1.18
N ALA A 74 -9.47 9.35 -1.51
CA ALA A 74 -9.52 10.52 -2.38
C ALA A 74 -10.03 10.17 -3.79
N ALA A 75 -9.53 9.07 -4.38
CA ALA A 75 -9.98 8.58 -5.68
C ALA A 75 -11.47 8.20 -5.69
N HIS A 76 -11.95 7.52 -4.63
CA HIS A 76 -13.36 7.17 -4.48
C HIS A 76 -14.26 8.41 -4.39
N ASN A 77 -13.87 9.39 -3.58
CA ASN A 77 -14.61 10.65 -3.44
C ASN A 77 -14.65 11.42 -4.77
N ALA A 78 -13.52 11.46 -5.51
CA ALA A 78 -13.49 12.04 -6.84
C ALA A 78 -14.44 11.31 -7.81
N HIS A 79 -14.46 9.98 -7.78
CA HIS A 79 -15.34 9.17 -8.63
C HIS A 79 -16.83 9.46 -8.38
N LEU A 80 -17.24 9.57 -7.11
CA LEU A 80 -18.62 9.93 -6.73
C LEU A 80 -18.98 11.33 -7.22
N ASN A 81 -18.13 12.32 -6.93
CA ASN A 81 -18.38 13.71 -7.33
C ASN A 81 -18.49 13.87 -8.86
N TYR A 82 -17.63 13.18 -9.63
CA TYR A 82 -17.71 13.21 -11.10
C TYR A 82 -18.94 12.49 -11.64
N ARG A 83 -19.37 11.39 -11.00
CA ARG A 83 -20.62 10.70 -11.37
C ARG A 83 -21.82 11.60 -11.15
N ASP A 84 -21.92 12.23 -10.00
CA ASP A 84 -23.06 13.05 -9.60
C ASP A 84 -23.16 14.31 -10.47
N ALA A 85 -22.03 14.98 -10.74
CA ALA A 85 -21.97 16.11 -11.66
C ALA A 85 -22.36 15.73 -13.09
N GLY A 86 -21.96 14.53 -13.55
CA GLY A 86 -22.36 13.99 -14.84
C GLY A 86 -23.86 13.71 -14.93
N GLN A 87 -24.45 13.11 -13.90
CA GLN A 87 -25.89 12.85 -13.84
C GLN A 87 -26.71 14.14 -13.77
N LEU A 88 -26.27 15.14 -13.01
CA LEU A 88 -26.93 16.44 -12.92
C LEU A 88 -26.93 17.17 -14.28
N ASN A 89 -25.81 17.15 -15.00
CA ASN A 89 -25.74 17.75 -16.33
C ASN A 89 -26.64 17.04 -17.35
N VAL A 90 -26.75 15.71 -17.30
CA VAL A 90 -27.69 14.97 -18.17
C VAL A 90 -29.14 15.31 -17.80
N ALA A 91 -29.47 15.38 -16.52
CA ALA A 91 -30.80 15.76 -16.05
C ALA A 91 -31.18 17.21 -16.37
N MET A 92 -30.21 18.11 -16.58
CA MET A 92 -30.46 19.46 -17.10
C MET A 92 -30.63 19.52 -18.63
N LEU A 93 -30.19 18.47 -19.36
CA LEU A 93 -30.26 18.38 -20.83
C LEU A 93 -31.49 17.59 -21.33
N THR A 94 -32.26 16.99 -20.43
CA THR A 94 -33.55 16.30 -20.68
C THR A 94 -34.69 17.02 -20.03
#